data_AF-A0A433AA49-F1
#
_entry.id   AF-A0A433AA49-F1
#
_cell.length_a   1.000
_cell.length_b   1.000
_cell.length_c   1.000
_cell.angle_alpha   90.00
_cell.angle_beta   90.00
_cell.angle_gamma   90.00
#
_symmetry.space_group_name_H-M   'P 1'
#
loop_
_entity.id
_entity.type
_entity.pdbx_description
1 polymer ?
#
loop_
_entity_poly.entity_id
_entity_poly.type
_entity_poly.pdbx_seq_one_letter_code
_entity_poly.pdbx_strand_id
1 'polypeptide(L)'
;MKWATLDRELLQQLADIPEVTLSGFSVREGLAGTGVTILKGRDYFGSWRTVDRQLVWVPSNLTEPGHIVETVDEALRQTLLMILKSLETSTRKPPRALAG
;
A
#
# COMPACT_ATOMS: atom_id res chain seq x y z
N MET A 1 21.15 -2.44 19.49
CA MET A 1 20.30 -2.18 18.31
C MET A 1 18.85 -2.45 18.69
N LYS A 2 18.01 -1.41 18.71
CA LYS A 2 16.54 -1.57 18.86
C LYS A 2 16.04 -2.25 17.58
N TRP A 3 15.41 -3.41 17.71
CA TRP A 3 14.76 -4.06 16.58
C TRP A 3 13.66 -3.13 16.09
N ALA A 4 13.79 -2.58 14.89
CA ALA A 4 12.67 -1.93 14.24
C ALA A 4 11.62 -3.01 13.97
N THR A 5 10.36 -2.76 14.33
CA THR A 5 9.27 -3.64 13.91
C THR A 5 9.15 -3.58 12.38
N LEU A 6 8.79 -4.70 11.73
CA LEU A 6 8.63 -4.79 10.27
C LEU A 6 7.75 -3.63 9.73
N ASP A 7 6.69 -3.29 10.44
CA ASP A 7 5.81 -2.15 10.10
C ASP A 7 6.55 -0.81 10.05
N ARG A 8 7.45 -0.54 11.00
CA ARG A 8 8.20 0.73 11.06
C ARG A 8 9.21 0.81 9.93
N GLU A 9 9.92 -0.28 9.66
CA GLU A 9 10.88 -0.35 8.58
C GLU A 9 10.19 -0.18 7.23
N LEU A 10 9.08 -0.88 7.00
CA LEU A 10 8.26 -0.73 5.79
C LEU A 10 7.72 0.70 5.64
N LEU A 11 7.20 1.30 6.70
CA LEU A 11 6.69 2.68 6.68
C LEU A 11 7.80 3.65 6.26
N GLN A 12 8.99 3.53 6.86
CA GLN A 12 10.12 4.39 6.56
C GLN A 12 10.55 4.24 5.10
N GLN A 13 10.77 3.00 4.64
CA GLN A 13 11.22 2.75 3.28
C GLN A 13 10.19 3.19 2.22
N LEU A 14 8.88 3.01 2.46
CA LEU A 14 7.86 3.52 1.54
C LEU A 14 7.77 5.05 1.52
N ALA A 15 7.96 5.69 2.68
CA ALA A 15 7.95 7.15 2.77
C ALA A 15 9.15 7.79 2.06
N ASP A 16 10.27 7.07 1.99
CA ASP A 16 11.51 7.52 1.35
C ASP A 16 11.52 7.33 -0.18
N ILE A 17 10.49 6.69 -0.78
CA ILE A 17 10.37 6.49 -2.24
C ILE A 17 9.52 7.63 -2.84
N PRO A 18 10.13 8.59 -3.57
CA PRO A 18 9.40 9.74 -4.12
C PRO A 18 8.28 9.35 -5.08
N GLU A 19 8.46 8.27 -5.86
CA GLU A 19 7.50 7.76 -6.83
C GLU A 19 6.15 7.40 -6.19
N VAL A 20 6.13 6.99 -4.92
CA VAL A 20 4.90 6.74 -4.16
C VAL A 20 4.08 8.03 -4.08
N THR A 21 4.71 9.11 -3.65
CA THR A 21 4.07 10.42 -3.51
C THR A 21 3.69 11.02 -4.87
N LEU A 22 4.59 10.94 -5.86
CA LEU A 22 4.34 11.44 -7.22
C LEU A 22 3.17 10.71 -7.91
N SER A 23 2.91 9.46 -7.54
CA SER A 23 1.78 8.67 -8.03
C SER A 23 0.46 8.98 -7.32
N GLY A 24 0.45 9.97 -6.40
CA GLY A 24 -0.72 10.36 -5.63
C GLY A 24 -1.02 9.43 -4.45
N PHE A 25 -0.06 8.60 -4.04
CA PHE A 25 -0.20 7.75 -2.87
C PHE A 25 0.46 8.39 -1.64
N SER A 26 -0.03 8.02 -0.46
CA SER A 26 0.64 8.36 0.79
C SER A 26 0.63 7.15 1.73
N VAL A 27 1.65 7.08 2.58
CA VAL A 27 1.80 6.03 3.58
C VAL A 27 1.83 6.64 4.98
N ARG A 28 1.20 5.95 5.93
CA ARG A 28 1.14 6.37 7.33
C ARG A 28 1.04 5.18 8.26
N GLU A 29 1.33 5.42 9.52
CA GLU A 29 1.10 4.43 10.59
C GLU A 29 -0.37 4.01 10.63
N GLY A 30 -0.62 2.73 10.90
CA GLY A 30 -1.98 2.20 11.02
C GLY A 30 -2.75 2.75 12.22
N LEU A 31 -4.09 2.72 12.13
CA LEU A 31 -5.01 3.29 13.14
C LEU A 31 -4.81 2.79 14.58
N ALA A 32 -4.15 1.65 14.79
CA ALA A 32 -3.87 1.07 16.11
C ALA A 32 -2.39 1.20 16.51
N GLY A 33 -1.62 2.13 15.91
CA GLY A 33 -0.17 2.26 16.12
C GLY A 33 0.63 1.06 15.61
N THR A 34 0.02 0.25 14.74
CA THR A 34 0.58 -0.99 14.17
C THR A 34 0.12 -1.14 12.73
N GLY A 35 0.99 -1.71 11.90
CA GLY A 35 0.80 -1.79 10.45
C GLY A 35 1.07 -0.49 9.70
N VAL A 36 1.01 -0.59 8.37
CA VAL A 36 1.22 0.52 7.44
C VAL A 36 -0.04 0.70 6.61
N THR A 37 -0.65 1.88 6.69
CA THR A 37 -1.81 2.25 5.87
C THR A 37 -1.36 2.96 4.62
N ILE A 38 -1.91 2.55 3.47
CA ILE A 38 -1.66 3.14 2.17
C ILE A 38 -2.95 3.81 1.68
N LEU A 39 -2.83 5.05 1.25
CA LEU A 39 -3.92 5.86 0.70
C LEU A 39 -3.61 6.22 -0.75
N LYS A 40 -4.67 6.36 -1.57
CA LYS A 40 -4.62 7.00 -2.88
C LYS A 40 -5.41 8.31 -2.80
N GLY A 41 -4.72 9.45 -2.77
CA GLY A 41 -5.33 10.72 -2.38
C GLY A 41 -5.93 10.63 -0.97
N ARG A 42 -7.26 10.71 -0.85
CA ARG A 42 -7.99 10.58 0.42
C ARG A 42 -8.60 9.19 0.63
N ASP A 43 -8.58 8.35 -0.41
CA ASP A 43 -9.24 7.05 -0.39
C ASP A 43 -8.32 5.99 0.20
N TYR A 44 -8.88 5.10 1.01
CA TYR A 44 -8.17 3.95 1.55
C TYR A 44 -7.84 2.98 0.41
N PHE A 45 -6.56 2.66 0.25
CA PHE A 45 -6.09 1.72 -0.78
C PHE A 45 -5.88 0.32 -0.19
N GLY A 46 -5.28 0.24 1.00
CA GLY A 46 -5.11 -0.98 1.76
C GLY A 46 -4.13 -0.79 2.91
N SER A 47 -3.80 -1.87 3.61
CA SER A 47 -2.80 -1.82 4.68
C SER A 47 -2.01 -3.11 4.82
N TRP A 48 -0.73 -2.97 5.15
CA TRP A 48 0.09 -4.06 5.68
C TRP A 48 -0.10 -4.19 7.18
N ARG A 49 -0.17 -5.42 7.68
CA ARG A 49 -0.29 -5.76 9.11
C ARG A 49 0.75 -6.81 9.47
N THR A 50 1.47 -6.61 10.56
CA THR A 50 2.33 -7.68 11.09
C THR A 50 1.49 -8.72 11.84
N VAL A 51 1.57 -9.99 11.43
CA VAL A 51 0.95 -11.15 12.09
C VAL A 51 2.00 -12.26 12.15
N ASP A 52 2.30 -12.79 13.34
CA ASP A 52 3.27 -13.89 13.53
C ASP A 52 4.61 -13.70 12.79
N ARG A 53 5.14 -12.46 12.78
CA ARG A 53 6.37 -12.02 12.09
C ARG A 53 6.29 -11.99 10.56
N GLN A 54 5.11 -12.12 9.98
CA GLN A 54 4.84 -11.93 8.56
C GLN A 54 4.08 -10.62 8.35
N LEU A 55 4.22 -10.04 7.16
CA LEU A 55 3.44 -8.89 6.71
C LEU A 55 2.26 -9.40 5.87
N VAL A 56 1.05 -9.05 6.31
CA VAL A 56 -0.21 -9.43 5.67
C VAL A 56 -0.84 -8.19 5.03
N TRP A 57 -1.06 -8.24 3.72
CA TRP A 57 -1.76 -7.21 2.97
C TRP A 57 -3.27 -7.40 3.11
N VAL A 58 -3.94 -6.32 3.49
CA VAL A 58 -5.40 -6.20 3.55
C VAL A 58 -5.82 -5.14 2.54
N PRO A 59 -6.42 -5.53 1.40
CA PRO A 59 -6.87 -4.56 0.40
C PRO A 59 -8.11 -3.79 0.87
N SER A 60 -8.30 -2.57 0.32
CA SER A 60 -9.54 -1.82 0.49
C SER A 60 -10.75 -2.52 -0.15
N ASN A 61 -10.53 -3.17 -1.29
CA ASN A 61 -11.51 -4.02 -1.94
C ASN A 61 -11.32 -5.47 -1.52
N LEU A 62 -12.23 -5.99 -0.68
CA LEU A 62 -12.13 -7.35 -0.13
C LEU A 62 -12.37 -8.45 -1.17
N THR A 63 -12.73 -8.12 -2.41
CA THR A 63 -12.75 -9.10 -3.51
C THR A 63 -11.36 -9.36 -4.11
N GLU A 64 -10.39 -8.50 -3.81
CA GLU A 64 -9.00 -8.69 -4.23
C GLU A 64 -8.28 -9.65 -3.28
N PRO A 65 -7.35 -10.48 -3.78
CA PRO A 65 -6.59 -11.38 -2.92
C PRO A 65 -5.71 -10.59 -1.96
N GLY A 66 -5.64 -11.07 -0.71
CA GLY A 66 -4.59 -10.66 0.21
C GLY A 66 -3.23 -11.21 -0.22
N HIS A 67 -2.16 -10.68 0.36
CA HIS A 67 -0.79 -11.16 0.18
C HIS A 67 -0.15 -11.38 1.54
N ILE A 68 0.66 -12.42 1.67
CA ILE A 68 1.45 -12.70 2.87
C ILE A 68 2.90 -12.77 2.45
N VAL A 69 3.75 -11.97 3.08
CA VAL A 69 5.17 -11.89 2.78
C VAL A 69 5.97 -11.88 4.08
N GLU A 70 7.21 -12.36 4.03
CA GLU A 70 8.03 -12.51 5.24
C GLU A 70 9.02 -11.36 5.44
N THR A 71 9.24 -10.54 4.42
CA THR A 71 10.27 -9.49 4.42
C THR A 71 9.71 -8.14 4.03
N VAL A 72 10.38 -7.08 4.49
CA VAL A 72 10.07 -5.70 4.12
C VAL A 72 10.32 -5.48 2.63
N ASP A 73 11.42 -6.00 2.07
CA ASP A 73 11.74 -5.89 0.64
C ASP A 73 10.62 -6.44 -0.27
N GLU A 74 10.03 -7.57 0.11
CA GLU A 74 8.94 -8.15 -0.67
C GLU A 74 7.65 -7.33 -0.53
N ALA A 75 7.34 -6.86 0.69
CA ALA A 75 6.21 -5.95 0.91
C ALA A 75 6.35 -4.64 0.10
N LEU A 76 7.56 -4.09 0.00
CA LEU A 76 7.89 -2.92 -0.82
C LEU A 76 7.63 -3.21 -2.29
N ARG A 77 8.23 -4.28 -2.82
CA ARG A 77 8.04 -4.70 -4.21
C ARG A 77 6.56 -4.85 -4.55
N GLN A 78 5.82 -5.59 -3.72
CA GLN A 78 4.38 -5.78 -3.92
C GLN A 78 3.61 -4.47 -3.89
N THR A 79 3.94 -3.57 -2.96
CA THR A 79 3.31 -2.24 -2.88
C THR A 79 3.51 -1.43 -4.16
N LEU A 80 4.73 -1.39 -4.69
CA LEU A 80 5.02 -0.67 -5.93
C LEU A 80 4.28 -1.28 -7.13
N LEU A 81 4.20 -2.61 -7.22
CA LEU A 81 3.44 -3.30 -8.27
C LEU A 81 1.94 -2.98 -8.19
N MET A 82 1.37 -2.92 -6.98
CA MET A 82 -0.05 -2.56 -6.78
C MET A 82 -0.32 -1.10 -7.18
N ILE A 83 0.61 -0.19 -6.88
CA ILE A 83 0.53 1.22 -7.32
C ILE A 83 0.51 1.27 -8.85
N LEU A 84 1.46 0.62 -9.53
CA LEU A 84 1.54 0.58 -10.99
C LEU A 84 0.23 0.06 -11.62
N LYS A 85 -0.28 -1.08 -11.12
CA LYS A 85 -1.56 -1.66 -11.58
C LYS A 85 -2.75 -0.72 -11.38
N SER A 86 -2.78 0.00 -10.25
CA SER A 86 -3.83 0.99 -9.95
C SER A 86 -3.80 2.18 -10.91
N LEU A 87 -2.60 2.62 -11.32
CA LEU A 87 -2.43 3.70 -12.31
C LEU A 87 -2.89 3.25 -13.70
N GLU A 88 -2.53 2.04 -14.14
CA GLU A 88 -2.97 1.47 -15.42
C GLU A 88 -4.49 1.29 -15.52
N THR A 89 -5.14 0.94 -14.40
CA THR A 89 -6.59 0.77 -14.37
C THR A 89 -7.30 2.13 -14.41
N SER A 90 -6.71 3.16 -13.79
CA SER A 90 -7.26 4.52 -13.77
C SER A 90 -7.27 5.18 -15.15
N THR A 91 -6.26 4.94 -15.98
CA THR A 91 -6.18 5.49 -17.34
C THR A 91 -7.17 4.84 -18.31
N ARG A 92 -7.60 3.60 -18.05
CA ARG A 92 -8.56 2.87 -18.91
C ARG A 92 -10.02 3.26 -18.70
N LYS A 93 -10.37 4.03 -17.67
CA LYS A 93 -11.76 4.46 -17.44
C LYS A 93 -12.05 5.66 -18.36
N PRO A 94 -12.88 5.52 -19.42
CA PRO A 94 -13.24 6.67 -20.24
C PRO A 94 -13.95 7.72 -19.39
N PRO A 95 -13.80 9.03 -19.68
CA PRO A 95 -14.52 10.08 -18.98
C PRO A 95 -16.03 9.78 -19.06
N ARG A 96 -16.70 9.82 -17.92
CA ARG A 96 -18.15 9.58 -17.78
C ARG A 96 -19.01 10.72 -18.38
N ALA A 97 -18.51 11.40 -19.40
CA ALA A 97 -19.11 12.57 -20.04
C ALA A 97 -19.43 12.28 -21.51
N LEU A 98 -20.04 11.14 -21.83
CA LEU A 98 -20.65 10.86 -23.14
C LEU A 98 -21.83 9.86 -23.06
N ALA A 99 -22.44 9.69 -21.88
CA ALA A 99 -23.64 8.87 -21.75
C ALA A 99 -24.85 9.76 -21.45
N GLY A 100 -25.59 10.10 -22.51
CA GLY A 100 -27.02 10.42 -22.51
C GLY A 100 -27.44 11.71 -21.83
#